data_AF-A0A645J145-F1
#
_entry.id   AF-A0A645J145-F1
#
_cell.length_a   1.000
_cell.length_b   1.000
_cell.length_c   1.000
_cell.angle_alpha   90.00
_cell.angle_beta   90.00
_cell.angle_gamma   90.00
#
_symmetry.space_group_name_H-M   'P 1'
#
loop_
_entity.id
_entity.type
_entity.pdbx_description
1 polymer ?
#
loop_
_entity_poly.entity_id
_entity_poly.type
_entity_poly.pdbx_seq_one_letter_code
_entity_poly.pdbx_strand_id
1 'polypeptide(L)' 'MEQLFGVQVVKVNTTITKGKTKRFGKTLGRRSDVKKAYVTLKAGQDVEMADLGDTAESAAE' A
#
# COMPACT_ATOMS: atom_id res chain seq x y z
N MET A 1 -4.96 -3.55 -8.80
CA MET A 1 -5.14 -3.93 -7.38
C MET A 1 -5.73 -5.32 -7.32
N GLU A 2 -6.93 -5.54 -7.85
CA GLU A 2 -7.60 -6.87 -7.86
C GLU A 2 -6.76 -7.95 -8.58
N GLN A 3 -6.15 -7.61 -9.71
CA GLN A 3 -5.33 -8.55 -10.49
C GLN A 3 -4.00 -8.92 -9.83
N LEU A 4 -3.42 -8.05 -8.99
CA LEU A 4 -2.13 -8.31 -8.37
C LEU A 4 -2.24 -9.20 -7.12
N PHE A 5 -3.40 -9.18 -6.47
CA PHE A 5 -3.63 -9.89 -5.22
C PHE A 5 -4.71 -10.98 -5.33
N GLY A 6 -5.28 -11.20 -6.52
CA GLY A 6 -6.30 -12.23 -6.75
C GLY A 6 -7.61 -12.05 -5.98
N VAL A 7 -7.79 -10.94 -5.26
CA VAL A 7 -8.94 -10.69 -4.37
C VAL A 7 -10.04 -9.89 -5.06
N GLN A 8 -11.28 -10.14 -4.67
CA GLN A 8 -12.45 -9.38 -5.09
C GLN A 8 -12.77 -8.30 -4.05
N VAL A 9 -12.65 -7.04 -4.48
CA VAL A 9 -12.91 -5.86 -3.65
C VAL A 9 -14.38 -5.46 -3.76
N VAL A 10 -15.02 -5.19 -2.63
CA VAL A 10 -16.42 -4.71 -2.58
C VAL A 10 -16.46 -3.19 -2.62
N LYS A 11 -15.57 -2.53 -1.87
CA LYS A 11 -15.57 -1.08 -1.75
C LYS A 11 -14.18 -0.55 -1.39
N VAL A 12 -13.86 0.64 -1.91
CA VAL A 12 -12.66 1.40 -1.52
C VAL A 12 -13.07 2.78 -1.04
N ASN A 13 -12.64 3.11 0.18
CA ASN A 13 -12.74 4.45 0.73
C ASN A 13 -11.34 5.05 0.79
N THR A 14 -11.17 6.27 0.29
CA THR A 14 -9.85 6.92 0.28
C THR A 14 -9.86 8.22 1.07
N THR A 15 -8.74 8.50 1.73
CA THR A 15 -8.51 9.75 2.46
C THR A 15 -7.12 10.28 2.13
N ILE A 16 -7.04 11.57 1.81
CA ILE A 16 -5.77 12.23 1.50
C ILE A 16 -5.25 12.95 2.74
N THR A 17 -4.09 12.53 3.23
CA THR A 17 -3.35 13.26 4.27
C THR A 17 -2.37 14.21 3.60
N LYS A 18 -2.61 15.52 3.77
CA LYS A 18 -1.68 16.55 3.26
C LYS A 18 -0.36 16.48 4.02
N GLY A 19 0.73 16.48 3.27
CA GLY A 19 2.08 16.53 3.81
C GLY A 19 2.34 17.89 4.47
N LYS A 20 2.93 17.84 5.66
CA LYS A 20 3.25 19.04 6.44
C LYS A 20 4.35 19.85 5.76
N THR A 21 4.18 21.17 5.74
CA THR A 21 5.27 22.10 5.41
C THR A 21 6.27 22.09 6.56
N LYS A 22 7.52 21.79 6.27
CA LYS A 22 8.61 21.77 7.25
C LYS A 22 9.78 22.56 6.68
N ARG A 23 10.44 23.33 7.54
CA ARG A 23 11.71 23.99 7.21
C ARG A 23 12.83 22.95 7.15
N PHE A 24 13.59 22.99 6.06
CA PHE A 24 14.83 22.26 5.88
C PHE A 24 15.97 23.28 5.84
N GLY A 25 16.60 23.54 7.00
CA GLY A 25 17.65 24.56 7.12
C GLY A 25 17.14 25.97 6.81
N LYS A 26 17.65 26.56 5.71
CA LYS A 26 17.25 27.89 5.25
C LYS A 26 15.96 27.90 4.41
N THR A 27 15.57 26.77 3.83
CA THR A 27 14.46 26.71 2.85
C THR A 27 13.21 26.08 3.46
N LEU A 28 12.03 26.58 3.09
CA LEU A 28 10.76 25.93 3.41
C LEU A 28 10.47 24.84 2.38
N GLY A 29 10.38 23.58 2.83
CA GLY A 29 9.96 22.46 1.99
C GLY A 29 8.63 21.90 2.46
N ARG A 30 8.03 21.03 1.66
CA ARG A 30 6.79 20.33 2.00
C ARG A 30 6.98 18.83 1.77
N ARG A 31 6.48 18.02 2.70
CA ARG A 31 6.44 16.57 2.51
C ARG A 31 5.38 16.21 1.47
N SER A 32 5.59 15.11 0.76
CA SER A 32 4.60 14.58 -0.18
C SER A 32 3.28 14.26 0.53
N ASP A 33 2.17 14.51 -0.16
CA ASP A 33 0.86 14.10 0.31
C ASP A 33 0.72 12.58 0.20
N VAL A 34 0.07 11.96 1.18
CA VAL A 34 -0.16 10.51 1.19
C VAL A 34 -1.64 10.24 1.04
N LYS A 35 -2.02 9.48 0.01
CA LYS A 35 -3.38 8.98 -0.15
C LYS A 35 -3.47 7.60 0.51
N LYS A 36 -4.29 7.50 1.55
CA LYS A 36 -4.59 6.26 2.25
C LYS A 36 -5.87 5.66 1.67
N ALA A 37 -5.89 4.34 1.55
CA ALA A 37 -7.06 3.60 1.09
C ALA A 37 -7.45 2.56 2.15
N TYR A 38 -8.73 2.56 2.50
CA TYR A 38 -9.37 1.51 3.28
C TYR A 38 -10.17 0.67 2.30
N VAL A 39 -9.84 -0.62 2.22
CA VAL A 39 -10.38 -1.54 1.22
C VAL A 39 -11.20 -2.59 1.94
N THR A 40 -12.45 -2.79 1.50
CA THR A 40 -13.35 -3.83 2.00
C THR A 40 -13.36 -4.99 1.03
N LEU A 41 -12.97 -6.16 1.50
CA LEU A 41 -12.95 -7.41 0.74
C LEU A 41 -14.27 -8.17 0.90
N LYS A 42 -14.53 -9.13 0.01
CA LYS A 42 -15.62 -10.10 0.23
C LYS A 42 -15.30 -11.01 1.42
N ALA A 43 -16.34 -11.43 2.13
CA ALA A 43 -16.20 -12.28 3.31
C ALA A 43 -15.44 -13.59 2.96
N GLY A 44 -14.48 -13.95 3.81
CA GLY A 44 -13.66 -15.16 3.65
C GLY A 44 -12.43 -15.00 2.74
N GLN A 45 -12.10 -13.78 2.30
CA GLN A 45 -10.84 -13.50 1.60
C GLN A 45 -9.90 -12.73 2.53
N ASP A 46 -8.75 -13.33 2.84
CA ASP A 46 -7.65 -12.70 3.56
C ASP A 46 -6.53 -12.28 2.59
N VAL A 47 -5.84 -11.21 2.93
CA VAL A 47 -4.63 -10.76 2.24
C VAL A 47 -3.46 -11.10 3.15
N GLU A 48 -2.84 -12.25 2.92
CA GLU A 48 -1.59 -12.59 3.60
C GLU A 48 -0.50 -11.61 3.13
N MET A 49 -0.10 -10.70 4.01
CA MET A 49 0.90 -9.64 3.77
C MET A 49 2.34 -10.21 3.84
N ALA A 50 2.59 -11.40 3.30
CA ALA A 50 3.81 -12.17 3.54
C ALA A 50 4.59 -12.55 2.28
N ASP A 51 4.68 -11.66 1.28
CA ASP A 51 5.62 -11.83 0.16
C ASP A 51 6.71 -10.75 0.21
N LEU A 52 7.56 -10.86 1.23
CA LEU A 52 8.90 -10.28 1.25
C LEU A 52 9.84 -11.36 1.81
N GLY A 53 10.31 -12.23 0.92
CA GLY A 53 11.52 -13.04 1.12
C GLY A 53 11.39 -14.53 0.82
N ASP A 54 11.29 -14.93 -0.45
CA ASP A 54 12.01 -16.11 -0.97
C ASP A 54 12.10 -16.11 -2.50
N THR A 55 13.15 -15.48 -3.03
CA THR A 55 13.75 -15.90 -4.31
C THR A 55 15.03 -16.64 -3.97
N ALA A 56 14.91 -17.84 -3.40
CA ALA A 56 16.04 -18.73 -3.16
C ALA A 56 15.64 -20.22 -3.08
N GLU A 57 14.51 -20.68 -3.64
CA GLU A 57 14.27 -22.13 -3.77
C GLU A 57 13.40 -22.51 -4.99
N SER A 58 13.91 -22.25 -6.20
CA SER A 58 13.51 -22.96 -7.43
C SER A 58 14.61 -22.80 -8.48
N ALA A 59 15.81 -23.22 -8.10
CA ALA A 59 16.88 -23.58 -9.02
C ALA A 59 17.29 -25.04 -8.71
N ALA A 60 16.29 -25.94 -8.70
CA ALA A 60 16.47 -27.39 -8.65
C ALA A 60 15.12 -28.09 -8.94
N GLU A 61 14.63 -27.98 -10.18
CA GLU A 61 14.23 -29.09 -11.05
C GLU A 61 14.07 -28.56 -12.48
#